data_AF-A0A970H490-F1
#
_entry.id   AF-A0A970H490-F1
#
_cell.length_a   1.000
_cell.length_b   1.000
_cell.length_c   1.000
_cell.angle_alpha   90.00
_cell.angle_beta   90.00
_cell.angle_gamma   90.00
#
_symmetry.space_group_name_H-M   'P 1'
#
loop_
_entity.id
_entity.type
_entity.pdbx_description
1 polymer ?
#
loop_
_entity_poly.entity_id
_entity_poly.type
_entity_poly.pdbx_seq_one_letter_code
_entity_poly.pdbx_strand_id
1 'polypeptide(L)'
;MKRVTVLIIAILMFSILAHAEEGDRYEAELATIYMCNNVGDHVAQIDNVGAYVEFILDDTTTPGIYKLRIYYAAALEGDNSHTLFINDEKIERIMYPQSNLGWSNFSEDIYVETEITLPSGVKILRLEKTEEDSGFAELDAIRLIPVTLYTPEPTPEPTETPIPSETKTPAPTKTPSPIAKDKDSFNPLFVVIPAVVVVLALLVIVTIIKKKRT
;
A
#
# COMPACT_ATOMS: atom_id res chain seq x y z
N MET A 1 -21.66 35.69 23.43
CA MET A 1 -21.13 35.18 22.15
C MET A 1 -19.81 34.41 22.30
N LYS A 2 -18.73 34.96 22.89
CA LYS A 2 -17.43 34.25 23.02
C LYS A 2 -17.48 32.85 23.67
N ARG A 3 -18.35 32.63 24.67
CA ARG A 3 -18.47 31.31 25.36
C ARG A 3 -19.10 30.20 24.51
N VAL A 4 -19.94 30.56 23.54
CA VAL A 4 -20.60 29.59 22.65
C VAL A 4 -19.62 29.11 21.57
N THR A 5 -18.79 30.01 21.03
CA THR A 5 -17.76 29.67 20.03
C THR A 5 -16.69 28.72 20.60
N VAL A 6 -16.23 28.93 21.83
CA VAL A 6 -15.25 28.05 22.49
C VAL A 6 -15.81 26.65 22.72
N LEU A 7 -17.08 26.52 23.10
CA LEU A 7 -17.73 25.23 23.31
C LEU A 7 -17.92 24.46 22.00
N ILE A 8 -18.29 25.14 20.90
CA ILE A 8 -18.43 24.51 19.58
C ILE A 8 -17.07 24.01 19.05
N ILE A 9 -16.00 24.79 19.23
CA ILE A 9 -14.64 24.38 18.85
C ILE A 9 -14.20 23.15 19.68
N ALA A 10 -14.46 23.13 20.99
CA ALA A 10 -14.11 22.00 21.84
C ALA A 10 -14.87 20.72 21.47
N ILE A 11 -16.17 20.81 21.16
CA ILE A 11 -16.96 19.66 20.71
C ILE A 11 -16.47 19.13 19.35
N LEU A 12 -16.20 20.02 18.39
CA LEU A 12 -15.64 19.62 17.09
C LEU A 12 -14.26 18.99 17.22
N MET A 13 -13.38 19.55 18.05
CA MET A 13 -12.06 18.96 18.32
C MET A 13 -12.18 17.59 19.00
N PHE A 14 -13.13 17.41 19.91
CA PHE A 14 -13.35 16.11 20.56
C PHE A 14 -13.92 15.07 19.59
N SER A 15 -14.87 15.45 18.72
CA SER A 15 -15.38 14.56 17.66
C SER A 15 -14.31 14.17 16.65
N ILE A 16 -13.43 15.10 16.27
CA ILE A 16 -12.30 14.82 15.35
C ILE A 16 -11.29 13.88 16.03
N LEU A 17 -11.01 14.09 17.32
CA LEU A 17 -10.05 13.26 18.06
C LEU A 17 -10.57 11.84 18.31
N ALA A 18 -11.85 11.68 18.64
CA ALA A 18 -12.46 10.36 18.85
C ALA A 18 -12.49 9.52 17.56
N HIS A 19 -12.71 10.15 16.40
CA HIS A 19 -12.66 9.46 15.11
C HIS A 19 -11.23 9.07 14.72
N ALA A 20 -10.25 9.90 15.07
CA ALA A 20 -8.83 9.62 14.81
C ALA A 20 -8.30 8.41 15.59
N GLU A 21 -8.86 8.10 16.77
CA GLU A 21 -8.44 6.93 17.55
C GLU A 21 -8.99 5.60 17.00
N GLU A 22 -10.12 5.65 16.29
CA GLU A 22 -10.74 4.45 15.73
C GLU A 22 -10.17 4.06 14.36
N GLY A 23 -9.72 5.04 13.58
CA GLY A 23 -9.12 4.81 12.26
C GLY A 23 -10.13 4.35 11.19
N ASP A 24 -9.66 4.26 9.94
CA ASP A 24 -10.49 3.84 8.80
C ASP A 24 -10.50 2.30 8.72
N ARG A 25 -11.70 1.69 8.68
CA ARG A 25 -11.89 0.23 8.57
C ARG A 25 -12.23 -0.17 7.13
N TYR A 26 -11.62 -1.26 6.66
CA TYR A 26 -11.82 -1.84 5.34
C TYR A 26 -12.11 -3.34 5.48
N GLU A 27 -13.32 -3.75 5.13
CA GLU A 27 -13.77 -5.13 5.24
C GLU A 27 -13.14 -6.02 4.14
N ALA A 28 -12.68 -7.22 4.51
CA ALA A 28 -11.97 -8.11 3.61
C ALA A 28 -12.88 -8.70 2.54
N GLU A 29 -14.16 -8.98 2.84
CA GLU A 29 -15.13 -9.47 1.87
C GLU A 29 -15.46 -8.44 0.77
N LEU A 30 -15.14 -7.16 0.99
CA LEU A 30 -15.27 -6.09 0.01
C LEU A 30 -13.97 -5.84 -0.78
N ALA A 31 -12.88 -6.49 -0.40
CA ALA A 31 -11.58 -6.37 -1.05
C ALA A 31 -11.51 -7.15 -2.37
N THR A 32 -10.48 -6.90 -3.16
CA THR A 32 -10.17 -7.72 -4.33
C THR A 32 -9.49 -9.01 -3.86
N ILE A 33 -9.96 -10.17 -4.29
CA ILE A 33 -9.39 -11.47 -3.88
C ILE A 33 -8.95 -12.29 -5.09
N TYR A 34 -7.93 -13.12 -4.89
CA TYR A 34 -7.44 -14.06 -5.91
C TYR A 34 -7.03 -15.38 -5.26
N MET A 35 -7.57 -16.50 -5.78
CA MET A 35 -7.37 -17.84 -5.24
C MET A 35 -7.76 -18.01 -3.75
N CYS A 36 -8.67 -17.16 -3.26
CA CYS A 36 -9.29 -17.21 -1.94
C CYS A 36 -10.81 -17.44 -2.07
N ASN A 37 -11.50 -17.65 -0.95
CA ASN A 37 -12.96 -17.69 -0.89
C ASN A 37 -13.52 -16.50 -0.10
N ASN A 38 -14.40 -15.71 -0.74
CA ASN A 38 -15.31 -14.84 -0.01
C ASN A 38 -16.45 -15.71 0.55
N VAL A 39 -16.60 -15.74 1.87
CA VAL A 39 -17.58 -16.58 2.57
C VAL A 39 -18.72 -15.79 3.23
N GLY A 40 -18.85 -14.51 2.87
CA GLY A 40 -19.97 -13.65 3.26
C GLY A 40 -19.52 -12.44 4.06
N ASP A 41 -18.94 -12.66 5.23
CA ASP A 41 -18.50 -11.64 6.19
C ASP A 41 -16.98 -11.67 6.45
N HIS A 42 -16.24 -12.48 5.70
CA HIS A 42 -14.78 -12.56 5.76
C HIS A 42 -14.23 -13.25 4.50
N VAL A 43 -12.91 -13.27 4.39
CA VAL A 43 -12.18 -14.03 3.37
C VAL A 43 -11.43 -15.20 4.00
N ALA A 44 -11.65 -16.38 3.43
CA ALA A 44 -11.03 -17.63 3.84
C ALA A 44 -10.23 -18.28 2.71
N GLN A 45 -9.62 -19.43 2.99
CA GLN A 45 -8.82 -20.22 2.04
C GLN A 45 -7.68 -19.44 1.37
N ILE A 46 -6.99 -18.59 2.12
CA ILE A 46 -5.78 -17.89 1.70
C ILE A 46 -4.58 -18.85 1.83
N ASP A 47 -4.74 -20.07 1.33
CA ASP A 47 -3.95 -21.22 1.76
C ASP A 47 -2.82 -21.56 0.79
N ASN A 48 -3.02 -21.23 -0.48
CA ASN A 48 -2.12 -21.59 -1.56
C ASN A 48 -1.16 -20.44 -1.86
N VAL A 49 0.10 -20.77 -2.18
CA VAL A 49 1.05 -19.77 -2.68
C VAL A 49 0.44 -19.01 -3.86
N GLY A 50 0.50 -17.68 -3.78
CA GLY A 50 -0.11 -16.74 -4.72
C GLY A 50 -1.54 -16.32 -4.38
N ALA A 51 -2.19 -16.92 -3.38
CA ALA A 51 -3.50 -16.46 -2.91
C ALA A 51 -3.37 -15.12 -2.18
N TYR A 52 -4.29 -14.18 -2.42
CA TYR A 52 -4.21 -12.86 -1.78
C TYR A 52 -5.56 -12.18 -1.56
N VAL A 53 -5.52 -11.21 -0.64
CA VAL A 53 -6.56 -10.21 -0.38
C VAL A 53 -5.94 -8.83 -0.55
N GLU A 54 -6.56 -8.00 -1.39
CA GLU A 54 -6.03 -6.71 -1.83
C GLU A 54 -7.03 -5.58 -1.55
N PHE A 55 -6.63 -4.70 -0.65
CA PHE A 55 -7.36 -3.52 -0.21
C PHE A 55 -6.91 -2.31 -1.03
N ILE A 56 -7.84 -1.73 -1.77
CA ILE A 56 -7.59 -0.50 -2.55
C ILE A 56 -7.98 0.68 -1.67
N LEU A 57 -6.99 1.43 -1.22
CA LEU A 57 -7.19 2.66 -0.48
C LEU A 57 -7.42 3.79 -1.49
N ASP A 58 -8.47 4.58 -1.26
CA ASP A 58 -8.81 5.69 -2.14
C ASP A 58 -7.77 6.83 -2.05
N ASP A 59 -7.94 7.83 -2.92
CA ASP A 59 -7.07 9.01 -2.95
C ASP A 59 -7.30 9.97 -1.77
N THR A 60 -8.32 9.72 -0.95
CA THR A 60 -8.61 10.51 0.26
C THR A 60 -7.78 10.07 1.46
N THR A 61 -7.30 8.82 1.47
CA THR A 61 -6.38 8.32 2.49
C THR A 61 -5.07 9.13 2.47
N THR A 62 -4.78 9.87 3.54
CA THR A 62 -3.62 10.76 3.58
C THR A 62 -2.29 9.98 3.60
N PRO A 63 -1.22 10.45 2.91
CA PRO A 63 0.10 9.84 3.06
C PRO A 63 0.63 10.02 4.49
N GLY A 64 1.38 9.06 5.00
CA GLY A 64 1.93 9.14 6.37
C GLY A 64 2.21 7.79 7.00
N ILE A 65 2.51 7.81 8.29
CA ILE A 65 2.72 6.60 9.10
C ILE A 65 1.39 6.19 9.73
N TYR A 66 1.08 4.89 9.68
CA TYR A 66 -0.14 4.31 10.21
C TYR A 66 0.18 3.08 11.04
N LYS A 67 -0.60 2.86 12.08
CA LYS A 67 -0.79 1.54 12.65
C LYS A 67 -1.81 0.80 11.79
N LEU A 68 -1.37 -0.29 11.17
CA LEU A 68 -2.21 -1.23 10.45
C LEU A 68 -2.62 -2.34 11.42
N ARG A 69 -3.91 -2.42 11.74
CA ARG A 69 -4.48 -3.59 12.41
C ARG A 69 -5.08 -4.53 11.39
N ILE A 70 -4.83 -5.82 11.55
CA ILE A 70 -5.37 -6.88 10.70
C ILE A 70 -6.17 -7.80 11.61
N TYR A 71 -7.49 -7.82 11.42
CA TYR A 71 -8.42 -8.66 12.18
C TYR A 71 -8.54 -10.01 11.50
N TYR A 72 -8.34 -11.07 12.27
CA TYR A 72 -8.14 -12.41 11.70
C TYR A 72 -8.72 -13.51 12.58
N ALA A 73 -8.87 -14.69 11.99
CA ALA A 73 -9.06 -15.95 12.69
C ALA A 73 -7.97 -16.94 12.25
N ALA A 74 -7.32 -17.61 13.21
CA ALA A 74 -6.30 -18.62 12.95
C ALA A 74 -6.39 -19.72 14.00
N ALA A 75 -7.07 -20.83 13.70
CA ALA A 75 -7.33 -21.85 14.71
C ALA A 75 -6.19 -22.87 14.89
N LEU A 76 -5.22 -22.89 13.96
CA LEU A 76 -4.10 -23.83 14.02
C LEU A 76 -3.02 -23.36 14.97
N GLU A 77 -2.50 -24.29 15.77
CA GLU A 77 -1.27 -24.11 16.53
C GLU A 77 -0.08 -23.94 15.58
N GLY A 78 0.86 -23.07 15.95
CA GLY A 78 2.10 -22.82 15.22
C GLY A 78 2.10 -21.51 14.43
N ASP A 79 3.03 -21.42 13.48
CA ASP A 79 3.28 -20.21 12.69
C ASP A 79 2.27 -20.08 11.55
N ASN A 80 1.26 -19.23 11.70
CA ASN A 80 0.37 -18.80 10.63
C ASN A 80 0.85 -17.45 10.10
N SER A 81 0.95 -17.28 8.78
CA SER A 81 1.51 -16.04 8.20
C SER A 81 1.08 -15.76 6.76
N HIS A 82 1.12 -14.48 6.44
CA HIS A 82 1.03 -13.90 5.09
C HIS A 82 2.08 -12.79 4.96
N THR A 83 2.48 -12.47 3.75
CA THR A 83 3.36 -11.34 3.45
C THR A 83 2.54 -10.12 3.07
N LEU A 84 2.84 -8.98 3.69
CA LEU A 84 2.26 -7.68 3.37
C LEU A 84 3.04 -7.00 2.25
N PHE A 85 2.32 -6.50 1.25
CA PHE A 85 2.82 -5.66 0.18
C PHE A 85 2.10 -4.32 0.16
N ILE A 86 2.82 -3.25 -0.21
CA ILE A 86 2.24 -1.95 -0.54
C ILE A 86 2.70 -1.59 -1.95
N ASN A 87 1.76 -1.41 -2.88
CA ASN A 87 2.05 -1.11 -4.29
C ASN A 87 3.08 -2.08 -4.90
N ASP A 88 2.87 -3.39 -4.70
CA ASP A 88 3.76 -4.49 -5.11
C ASP A 88 5.14 -4.55 -4.45
N GLU A 89 5.48 -3.62 -3.54
CA GLU A 89 6.69 -3.69 -2.74
C GLU A 89 6.43 -4.54 -1.48
N LYS A 90 7.26 -5.57 -1.28
CA LYS A 90 7.24 -6.40 -0.07
C LYS A 90 7.64 -5.55 1.13
N ILE A 91 6.75 -5.45 2.12
CA ILE A 91 6.99 -4.70 3.35
C ILE A 91 7.54 -5.62 4.43
N GLU A 92 6.72 -6.60 4.84
CA GLU A 92 7.09 -7.52 5.91
C GLU A 92 6.22 -8.78 5.88
N ARG A 93 6.58 -9.76 6.72
CA ARG A 93 5.78 -10.95 6.95
C ARG A 93 4.96 -10.79 8.23
N ILE A 94 3.65 -10.89 8.09
CA ILE A 94 2.69 -10.80 9.19
C ILE A 94 2.50 -12.18 9.80
N MET A 95 2.76 -12.29 11.09
CA MET A 95 2.54 -13.51 11.87
C MET A 95 1.21 -13.42 12.60
N TYR A 96 0.38 -14.46 12.50
CA TYR A 96 -0.91 -14.57 13.17
C TYR A 96 -0.80 -15.61 14.30
N PRO A 97 -0.75 -15.18 15.56
CA PRO A 97 -0.91 -16.08 16.70
C PRO A 97 -2.19 -16.92 16.58
N GLN A 98 -2.22 -18.10 17.18
CA GLN A 98 -3.47 -18.88 17.22
C GLN A 98 -4.57 -18.07 17.96
N SER A 99 -5.72 -17.88 17.32
CA SER A 99 -6.91 -17.35 17.96
C SER A 99 -7.64 -18.45 18.74
N ASN A 100 -8.08 -18.15 19.96
CA ASN A 100 -8.82 -19.08 20.81
C ASN A 100 -10.31 -19.20 20.45
N LEU A 101 -10.78 -18.42 19.47
CA LEU A 101 -12.18 -18.39 19.02
C LEU A 101 -12.48 -19.47 17.96
N GLY A 102 -11.45 -20.04 17.34
CA GLY A 102 -11.60 -20.97 16.22
C GLY A 102 -11.74 -20.26 14.87
N TRP A 103 -11.99 -21.05 13.82
CA TRP A 103 -12.20 -20.55 12.46
C TRP A 103 -13.51 -19.78 12.35
N SER A 104 -13.54 -18.78 11.48
CA SER A 104 -14.70 -17.94 11.17
C SER A 104 -15.33 -17.23 12.38
N ASN A 105 -14.58 -17.09 13.47
CA ASN A 105 -15.00 -16.37 14.67
C ASN A 105 -14.03 -15.22 14.91
N PHE A 106 -14.54 -13.99 14.79
CA PHE A 106 -13.77 -12.76 14.86
C PHE A 106 -14.15 -11.93 16.09
N SER A 107 -13.23 -11.06 16.49
CA SER A 107 -13.43 -10.12 17.60
C SER A 107 -12.58 -8.88 17.35
N GLU A 108 -13.09 -7.73 17.77
CA GLU A 108 -12.37 -6.45 17.74
C GLU A 108 -11.11 -6.46 18.64
N ASP A 109 -10.98 -7.45 19.53
CA ASP A 109 -9.79 -7.63 20.38
C ASP A 109 -8.77 -8.61 19.78
N ILE A 110 -9.09 -9.29 18.68
CA ILE A 110 -8.22 -10.27 18.02
C ILE A 110 -7.72 -9.67 16.71
N TYR A 111 -6.55 -9.03 16.79
CA TYR A 111 -5.84 -8.48 15.65
C TYR A 111 -4.33 -8.62 15.83
N VAL A 112 -3.60 -8.48 14.73
CA VAL A 112 -2.18 -8.15 14.77
C VAL A 112 -1.99 -6.71 14.31
N GLU A 113 -1.01 -6.02 14.89
CA GLU A 113 -0.72 -4.61 14.61
C GLU A 113 0.72 -4.48 14.12
N THR A 114 0.91 -3.71 13.06
CA THR A 114 2.23 -3.28 12.59
C THR A 114 2.19 -1.81 12.16
N GLU A 115 3.37 -1.19 12.02
CA GLU A 115 3.51 0.17 11.54
C GLU A 115 3.89 0.18 10.06
N ILE A 116 3.14 0.93 9.26
CA ILE A 116 3.38 1.07 7.81
C ILE A 116 3.50 2.54 7.42
N THR A 117 4.23 2.80 6.33
CA THR A 117 4.27 4.12 5.70
C THR A 117 3.48 4.07 4.39
N LEU A 118 2.42 4.86 4.29
CA LEU A 118 1.63 5.00 3.07
C LEU A 118 2.18 6.13 2.19
N PRO A 119 2.47 5.88 0.90
CA PRO A 119 2.86 6.92 -0.05
C PRO A 119 1.67 7.85 -0.38
N SER A 120 1.85 8.86 -1.23
CA SER A 120 0.73 9.64 -1.78
C SER A 120 0.04 8.89 -2.93
N GLY A 121 -1.16 9.34 -3.33
CA GLY A 121 -1.91 8.76 -4.47
C GLY A 121 -2.88 7.63 -4.10
N VAL A 122 -3.15 6.71 -5.03
CA VAL A 122 -3.88 5.46 -4.74
C VAL A 122 -2.90 4.45 -4.18
N LYS A 123 -3.34 3.64 -3.21
CA LYS A 123 -2.49 2.65 -2.54
C LYS A 123 -3.16 1.30 -2.54
N ILE A 124 -2.35 0.29 -2.79
CA ILE A 124 -2.80 -1.09 -2.82
C ILE A 124 -2.09 -1.81 -1.68
N LEU A 125 -2.85 -2.22 -0.66
CA LEU A 125 -2.35 -3.06 0.43
C LEU A 125 -2.74 -4.49 0.11
N ARG A 126 -1.77 -5.40 0.01
CA ARG A 126 -2.02 -6.81 -0.31
C ARG A 126 -1.46 -7.71 0.78
N LEU A 127 -2.30 -8.57 1.34
CA LEU A 127 -1.89 -9.70 2.17
C LEU A 127 -1.90 -10.94 1.29
N GLU A 128 -0.72 -11.49 1.03
CA GLU A 128 -0.51 -12.58 0.09
C GLU A 128 0.16 -13.78 0.77
N LYS A 129 -0.26 -14.97 0.38
CA LYS A 129 0.43 -16.22 0.72
C LYS A 129 1.61 -16.43 -0.20
N THR A 130 2.83 -16.23 0.28
CA THR A 130 4.06 -16.46 -0.50
C THR A 130 4.68 -17.83 -0.21
N GLU A 131 5.73 -18.21 -0.94
CA GLU A 131 6.48 -19.46 -0.69
C GLU A 131 7.18 -19.47 0.68
N GLU A 132 7.43 -18.29 1.27
CA GLU A 132 8.04 -18.18 2.59
C GLU A 132 7.01 -18.46 3.69
N ASP A 133 5.72 -18.23 3.42
CA ASP A 133 4.63 -18.25 4.39
C ASP A 133 4.24 -19.66 4.87
N SER A 134 3.72 -19.74 6.08
CA SER A 134 3.32 -20.99 6.77
C SER A 134 1.95 -20.87 7.41
N GLY A 135 1.31 -22.00 7.75
CA GLY A 135 -0.01 -22.03 8.40
C GLY A 135 -1.10 -21.31 7.58
N PHE A 136 -2.21 -20.91 8.19
CA PHE A 136 -3.33 -20.26 7.51
C PHE A 136 -4.00 -19.24 8.43
N ALA A 137 -4.61 -18.21 7.84
CA ALA A 137 -5.47 -17.28 8.56
C ALA A 137 -6.64 -16.87 7.65
N GLU A 138 -7.80 -16.65 8.25
CA GLU A 138 -8.93 -15.99 7.62
C GLU A 138 -8.91 -14.51 8.00
N LEU A 139 -9.34 -13.63 7.10
CA LEU A 139 -9.30 -12.18 7.29
C LEU A 139 -10.70 -11.61 7.34
N ASP A 140 -10.98 -10.86 8.40
CA ASP A 140 -12.22 -10.10 8.58
C ASP A 140 -12.06 -8.70 8.01
N ALA A 141 -11.07 -7.95 8.48
CA ALA A 141 -10.84 -6.58 8.03
C ALA A 141 -9.41 -6.10 8.27
N ILE A 142 -9.10 -4.94 7.69
CA ILE A 142 -7.99 -4.12 8.14
C ILE A 142 -8.48 -2.79 8.70
N ARG A 143 -7.67 -2.16 9.53
CA ARG A 143 -7.91 -0.81 10.05
C ARG A 143 -6.63 0.02 10.04
N LEU A 144 -6.75 1.24 9.53
CA LEU A 144 -5.66 2.19 9.43
C LEU A 144 -5.86 3.30 10.46
N ILE A 145 -4.99 3.31 11.47
CA ILE A 145 -5.00 4.34 12.51
C ILE A 145 -3.81 5.26 12.24
N PRO A 146 -4.03 6.54 11.87
CA PRO A 146 -2.94 7.47 11.66
C PRO A 146 -2.06 7.54 12.91
N VAL A 147 -0.76 7.30 12.76
CA VAL A 147 0.19 7.69 13.78
C VAL A 147 0.33 9.19 13.62
N THR A 148 -0.34 9.96 14.48
CA THR A 148 -0.14 11.40 14.52
C THR A 148 1.31 11.65 14.93
N LEU A 149 2.20 11.73 13.94
CA LEU A 149 3.54 12.26 14.16
C LEU A 149 3.34 13.70 14.60
N TYR A 150 3.93 14.00 15.76
CA TYR A 150 4.22 15.32 16.30
C TYR A 150 3.87 16.48 15.36
N THR A 151 3.11 17.43 15.91
CA THR A 151 3.01 18.81 15.40
C THR A 151 4.36 19.22 14.82
N PRO A 152 4.45 19.53 13.51
CA PRO A 152 5.71 19.98 12.94
C PRO A 152 6.23 21.10 13.83
N GLU A 153 7.49 21.00 14.26
CA GLU A 153 8.16 22.12 14.92
C GLU A 153 7.91 23.34 14.02
N PRO A 154 7.41 24.46 14.56
CA PRO A 154 7.03 25.60 13.74
C PRO A 154 8.17 25.89 12.79
N THR A 155 7.87 25.88 11.49
CA THR A 155 8.85 26.30 10.48
C THR A 155 9.42 27.62 10.98
N PRO A 156 10.75 27.73 11.20
CA PRO A 156 11.34 28.96 11.72
C PRO A 156 10.83 30.09 10.83
N GLU A 157 10.29 31.12 11.47
CA GLU A 157 9.84 32.32 10.76
C GLU A 157 10.98 32.75 9.84
N PRO A 158 10.70 33.05 8.54
CA PRO A 158 11.75 33.39 7.60
C PRO A 158 12.62 34.46 8.23
N THR A 159 13.85 34.10 8.58
CA THR A 159 14.83 35.08 9.03
C THR A 159 14.99 36.04 7.87
N GLU A 160 14.68 37.32 8.10
CA GLU A 160 14.80 38.36 7.08
C GLU A 160 16.14 38.18 6.38
N THR A 161 16.07 37.84 5.09
CA THR A 161 17.28 37.70 4.30
C THR A 161 17.94 39.08 4.31
N PRO A 162 19.20 39.22 4.78
CA PRO A 162 19.86 40.51 4.77
C PRO A 162 19.82 41.05 3.35
N ILE A 163 19.30 42.29 3.23
CA ILE A 163 19.23 42.99 1.95
C ILE A 163 20.62 42.94 1.31
N PRO A 164 20.77 42.37 0.10
CA PRO A 164 22.07 42.27 -0.53
C PRO A 164 22.65 43.68 -0.70
N SER A 165 23.80 43.91 -0.06
CA SER A 165 24.60 45.11 -0.33
C SER A 165 24.99 45.08 -1.81
N GLU A 166 24.76 46.19 -2.51
CA GLU A 166 25.02 46.34 -3.94
C GLU A 166 26.41 45.82 -4.31
N THR A 167 26.45 44.62 -4.87
CA THR A 167 27.69 44.01 -5.34
C THR A 167 28.00 44.62 -6.69
N LYS A 168 29.13 45.34 -6.77
CA LYS A 168 29.62 45.93 -8.02
C LYS A 168 29.70 44.87 -9.10
N THR A 169 28.98 45.11 -10.20
CA THR A 169 28.97 44.27 -11.40
C THR A 169 30.40 43.99 -11.89
N PRO A 170 30.88 42.73 -11.85
CA PRO A 170 32.14 42.38 -12.48
C PRO A 170 32.01 42.46 -14.01
N ALA A 171 33.10 42.88 -14.65
CA ALA A 171 33.20 43.06 -16.10
C ALA A 171 32.92 41.74 -16.86
N PRO A 172 32.35 41.82 -18.08
CA PRO A 172 31.91 40.65 -18.83
C PRO A 172 33.07 39.71 -19.17
N THR A 173 32.99 38.48 -18.67
CA THR A 173 33.89 37.38 -19.04
C THR A 173 33.46 36.78 -20.37
N LYS A 174 34.43 36.56 -21.26
CA LYS A 174 34.23 36.04 -22.62
C LYS A 174 33.60 34.65 -22.62
N THR A 175 32.57 34.50 -23.44
CA THR A 175 31.83 33.26 -23.72
C THR A 175 32.75 32.17 -24.28
N PRO A 176 32.85 30.98 -23.65
CA PRO A 176 33.49 29.83 -24.26
C PRO A 176 32.63 29.22 -25.37
N SER A 177 33.32 28.77 -26.43
CA SER A 177 32.76 28.12 -27.62
C SER A 177 31.91 26.88 -27.33
N PRO A 178 30.89 26.61 -28.17
CA PRO A 178 30.05 25.42 -28.04
C PRO A 178 30.84 24.14 -28.34
N ILE A 179 30.78 23.20 -27.41
CA ILE A 179 31.21 21.81 -27.63
C ILE A 179 30.11 21.09 -28.41
N ALA A 180 30.51 20.44 -29.50
CA ALA A 180 29.64 19.72 -30.41
C ALA A 180 28.94 18.55 -29.72
N LYS A 181 27.62 18.44 -29.93
CA LYS A 181 26.81 17.27 -29.59
C LYS A 181 27.25 16.08 -30.43
N ASP A 182 27.71 15.04 -29.75
CA ASP A 182 27.86 13.72 -30.34
C ASP A 182 26.49 13.09 -30.55
N LYS A 183 26.29 12.54 -31.75
CA LYS A 183 25.07 11.89 -32.22
C LYS A 183 25.43 10.45 -32.53
N ASP A 184 25.41 9.55 -31.54
CA ASP A 184 25.41 8.10 -31.75
C ASP A 184 25.09 7.47 -30.39
N SER A 185 23.97 6.77 -30.17
CA SER A 185 23.71 5.46 -30.73
C SER A 185 22.28 5.03 -30.36
N PHE A 186 21.41 4.89 -31.35
CA PHE A 186 20.14 4.18 -31.18
C PHE A 186 20.43 2.68 -31.36
N ASN A 187 20.21 1.88 -30.31
CA ASN A 187 20.31 0.42 -30.36
C ASN A 187 18.94 -0.18 -30.76
N PRO A 188 18.76 -0.72 -31.98
CA PRO A 188 17.45 -1.16 -32.50
C PRO A 188 16.96 -2.52 -31.95
N LEU A 189 17.59 -3.07 -30.90
CA LEU A 189 17.31 -4.42 -30.41
C LEU A 189 15.93 -4.60 -29.73
N PHE A 190 15.17 -3.53 -29.48
CA PHE A 190 13.94 -3.59 -28.68
C PHE A 190 12.62 -3.74 -29.48
N VAL A 191 12.66 -3.90 -30.81
CA VAL A 191 11.43 -3.96 -31.64
C VAL A 191 11.08 -5.38 -32.14
N VAL A 192 11.93 -6.40 -31.96
CA VAL A 192 11.72 -7.74 -32.56
C VAL A 192 10.97 -8.73 -31.64
N ILE A 193 10.87 -8.45 -30.34
CA ILE A 193 10.30 -9.39 -29.36
C ILE A 193 8.78 -9.65 -29.52
N PRO A 194 7.90 -8.67 -29.81
CA PRO A 194 6.46 -8.94 -29.81
C PRO A 194 6.00 -9.86 -30.96
N ALA A 195 6.72 -9.92 -32.09
CA ALA A 195 6.32 -10.75 -33.23
C ALA A 195 6.51 -12.26 -32.97
N VAL A 196 7.56 -12.66 -32.26
CA VAL A 196 7.85 -14.09 -32.01
C VAL A 196 6.84 -14.70 -31.02
N VAL A 197 6.42 -13.93 -30.02
CA VAL A 197 5.45 -14.39 -29.01
C VAL A 197 4.07 -14.67 -29.63
N VAL A 198 3.62 -13.83 -30.57
CA VAL A 198 2.32 -14.00 -31.24
C VAL A 198 2.30 -15.27 -32.11
N VAL A 199 3.40 -15.57 -32.81
CA VAL A 199 3.48 -16.79 -33.66
C VAL A 199 3.45 -18.06 -32.82
N LEU A 200 4.13 -18.07 -31.66
CA LEU A 200 4.11 -19.23 -30.74
C LEU A 200 2.72 -19.45 -30.14
N ALA A 201 2.02 -18.38 -29.72
CA ALA A 201 0.67 -18.47 -29.20
C ALA A 201 -0.31 -19.08 -30.23
N LEU A 202 -0.23 -18.68 -31.50
CA LEU A 202 -1.07 -19.22 -32.57
C LEU A 202 -0.81 -20.71 -32.83
N LEU A 203 0.45 -21.17 -32.78
CA LEU A 203 0.78 -22.59 -32.94
C LEU A 203 0.20 -23.45 -31.80
N VAL A 204 0.23 -22.95 -30.57
CA VAL A 204 -0.38 -23.63 -29.41
C VAL A 204 -1.91 -23.74 -29.57
N ILE A 205 -2.57 -22.67 -30.03
CA ILE A 205 -4.02 -22.71 -30.29
C ILE A 205 -4.37 -23.75 -31.37
N VAL A 206 -3.62 -23.80 -32.47
CA VAL A 206 -3.87 -24.77 -33.57
C VAL A 206 -3.69 -26.21 -33.09
N THR A 207 -2.69 -26.49 -32.27
CA THR A 207 -2.44 -27.83 -31.72
C THR A 207 -3.53 -28.28 -30.75
N ILE A 208 -4.04 -27.37 -29.91
CA ILE A 208 -5.19 -27.65 -29.02
C ILE A 208 -6.47 -27.96 -29.83
N ILE A 209 -6.74 -27.19 -30.90
CA ILE A 209 -7.93 -27.40 -31.74
C ILE A 209 -7.86 -28.76 -32.46
N LYS A 210 -6.68 -29.16 -32.98
CA LYS A 210 -6.51 -30.47 -33.61
C LYS A 210 -6.74 -31.63 -32.63
N LYS A 211 -6.23 -31.52 -31.39
CA LYS A 211 -6.38 -32.57 -30.37
C LYS A 211 -7.82 -32.81 -29.94
N LYS A 212 -8.70 -31.81 -30.02
CA LYS A 212 -10.14 -31.97 -29.70
C LYS A 212 -10.97 -32.65 -30.82
N ARG A 213 -10.41 -32.85 -32.02
CA ARG A 213 -11.14 -33.39 -33.19
C ARG A 213 -10.79 -34.85 -33.53
N THR A 214 -9.92 -35.49 -32.76
CA THR A 214 -9.57 -36.91 -32.82
C THR A 214 -9.93 -37.58 -31.52
#